data_AF-A0A928KX02-F1
#
_entry.id   AF-A0A928KX02-F1
#
_cell.length_a   1.000
_cell.length_b   1.000
_cell.length_c   1.000
_cell.angle_alpha   90.00
_cell.angle_beta   90.00
_cell.angle_gamma   90.00
#
_symmetry.space_group_name_H-M   'P 1'
#
loop_
_entity.id
_entity.type
_entity.pdbx_description
1 polymer ?
#
loop_
_entity_poly.entity_id
_entity_poly.type
_entity_poly.pdbx_seq_one_letter_code
_entity_poly.pdbx_strand_id
1 'polypeptide(L)'
;MQGEPFIPEKITVHLGYPKSDAENVTVSFPDYVKNVASSEIYPTWPENSIRANVYVIISYALNRIYTEYYRSQGYDFDITNSIQYDMSYVPGRDIFQPISRVVDEIFNSYISRQGNIEPLFAVFCDGKEVQCNGLSQWGSVTLANQGYIPYNILTYYYGDDIDIISDAPVQANDPSYPGIPINLGMSGGNVSLIQTRLNRISANYPAIPKIYPVDGIFGVSTENAVKEFQRIWNLPQNGVVDKATWYKIIYIYTSIKRLSELNSEGLALSDISSKFPEVLRVGDSNDYVRVFQYYLAVIGAYYERVPPVDITGNFGTMTEDSVKAFQKLFGLEPTGIVDEDTWNEIYRAYAGIIESVPAPSPENNIALYPNIVLSEGITNEYVRILQQYLSYIHKTYPQVSDVNPTGYFGPMTKSSVISFQNQFGLNPTGVVSAITWDEIASVYSDLKFGYDKNPEQNPGYTIK
;
A
#
# COMPACT_ATOMS: atom_id res chain seq x y z
N MET A 1 1.22 -1.22 -9.99
CA MET A 1 0.24 -2.09 -9.27
C MET A 1 -0.56 -1.31 -8.21
N GLN A 2 -1.77 -0.82 -8.50
CA GLN A 2 -2.67 -0.20 -7.50
C GLN A 2 -4.08 -0.85 -7.44
N GLY A 3 -4.36 -1.81 -8.33
CA GLY A 3 -5.69 -2.40 -8.48
C GLY A 3 -5.67 -3.68 -9.31
N GLU A 4 -6.85 -4.11 -9.74
CA GLU A 4 -6.99 -5.19 -10.73
C GLU A 4 -6.29 -4.82 -12.04
N PRO A 5 -5.76 -5.79 -12.81
CA PRO A 5 -5.15 -5.49 -14.10
C PRO A 5 -6.16 -4.97 -15.11
N PHE A 6 -5.72 -4.01 -15.90
CA PHE A 6 -6.46 -3.45 -17.03
C PHE A 6 -5.57 -3.48 -18.27
N ILE A 7 -6.17 -3.40 -19.46
CA ILE A 7 -5.45 -3.35 -20.72
C ILE A 7 -5.02 -1.91 -20.97
N PRO A 8 -3.73 -1.63 -21.13
CA PRO A 8 -3.29 -0.26 -21.33
C PRO A 8 -3.69 0.20 -22.74
N GLU A 9 -4.13 1.45 -22.87
CA GLU A 9 -4.38 2.06 -24.19
C GLU A 9 -3.12 2.04 -25.06
N LYS A 10 -1.96 2.28 -24.43
CA LYS A 10 -0.66 2.41 -25.08
C LYS A 10 0.44 1.68 -24.32
N ILE A 11 1.45 1.26 -25.05
CA ILE A 11 2.68 0.66 -24.52
C ILE A 11 3.91 1.35 -25.13
N THR A 12 4.90 1.65 -24.31
CA THR A 12 6.18 2.22 -24.74
C THR A 12 7.24 1.13 -24.85
N VAL A 13 7.71 0.89 -26.08
CA VAL A 13 8.72 -0.12 -26.44
C VAL A 13 10.08 0.55 -26.61
N HIS A 14 11.10 0.07 -25.90
CA HIS A 14 12.49 0.46 -26.11
C HIS A 14 13.12 -0.38 -27.21
N LEU A 15 13.69 0.26 -28.23
CA LEU A 15 14.25 -0.39 -29.42
C LEU A 15 15.69 -0.87 -29.23
N GLY A 16 15.98 -1.48 -28.08
CA GLY A 16 17.31 -2.00 -27.76
C GLY A 16 17.35 -2.76 -26.45
N TYR A 17 18.56 -2.98 -25.93
CA TYR A 17 18.75 -3.54 -24.60
C TYR A 17 18.42 -2.49 -23.53
N PRO A 18 18.07 -2.86 -22.29
CA PRO A 18 17.56 -1.88 -21.32
C PRO A 18 18.45 -0.65 -21.09
N LYS A 19 19.77 -0.79 -21.18
CA LYS A 19 20.75 0.30 -20.98
C LYS A 19 21.34 0.86 -22.28
N SER A 20 20.87 0.41 -23.45
CA SER A 20 21.37 0.92 -24.72
C SER A 20 20.79 2.30 -25.02
N ASP A 21 21.54 3.10 -25.76
CA ASP A 21 21.04 4.35 -26.33
C ASP A 21 20.19 4.02 -27.57
N ALA A 22 18.90 3.79 -27.35
CA ALA A 22 17.94 3.45 -28.40
C ALA A 22 16.61 4.20 -28.19
N GLU A 23 15.86 4.36 -29.27
CA GLU A 23 14.59 5.09 -29.26
C GLU A 23 13.50 4.35 -28.47
N ASN A 24 12.65 5.12 -27.78
CA ASN A 24 11.41 4.65 -27.19
C ASN A 24 10.24 4.97 -28.14
N VAL A 25 9.52 3.95 -28.61
CA VAL A 25 8.35 4.10 -29.48
C VAL A 25 7.09 3.76 -28.69
N THR A 26 6.10 4.65 -28.73
CA THR A 26 4.79 4.42 -28.07
C THR A 26 3.73 4.13 -29.11
N VAL A 27 3.06 2.98 -28.98
CA VAL A 27 1.99 2.50 -29.88
C VAL A 27 0.76 2.07 -29.09
N SER A 28 -0.35 1.83 -29.77
CA SER A 28 -1.51 1.20 -29.11
C SER A 28 -1.14 -0.22 -28.67
N PHE A 29 -1.70 -0.69 -27.54
CA PHE A 29 -1.42 -2.05 -27.07
C PHE A 29 -1.83 -3.12 -28.10
N PRO A 30 -2.99 -3.04 -28.79
CA PRO A 30 -3.31 -3.96 -29.87
C PRO A 30 -2.29 -3.95 -31.03
N ASP A 31 -1.80 -2.78 -31.43
CA ASP A 31 -0.80 -2.69 -32.51
C ASP A 31 0.54 -3.31 -32.10
N TYR A 32 0.94 -3.15 -30.84
CA TYR A 32 2.09 -3.87 -30.29
C TYR A 32 1.90 -5.38 -30.36
N VAL A 33 0.76 -5.90 -29.89
CA VAL A 33 0.48 -7.34 -29.89
C VAL A 33 0.44 -7.88 -31.32
N LYS A 34 -0.16 -7.17 -32.29
CA LYS A 34 -0.15 -7.54 -33.72
C LYS A 34 1.25 -7.62 -34.28
N ASN A 35 2.10 -6.65 -33.93
CA ASN A 35 3.48 -6.59 -34.36
C ASN A 35 4.27 -7.78 -33.81
N VAL A 36 4.21 -8.02 -32.50
CA VAL A 36 4.91 -9.13 -31.85
C VAL A 36 4.39 -10.47 -32.35
N ALA A 37 3.08 -10.68 -32.41
CA ALA A 37 2.51 -11.93 -32.89
C ALA A 37 2.94 -12.21 -34.33
N SER A 38 2.92 -11.21 -35.22
CA SER A 38 3.40 -11.42 -36.58
C SER A 38 4.90 -11.78 -36.63
N SER A 39 5.67 -11.52 -35.56
CA SER A 39 7.16 -11.58 -35.51
C SER A 39 7.60 -12.92 -34.95
N GLU A 40 6.80 -13.41 -34.01
CA GLU A 40 7.03 -14.63 -33.26
C GLU A 40 6.36 -15.85 -33.89
N ILE A 41 5.25 -15.67 -34.63
CA ILE A 41 4.49 -16.79 -35.20
C ILE A 41 4.12 -16.60 -36.68
N TYR A 42 3.83 -17.71 -37.36
CA TYR A 42 3.47 -17.70 -38.77
C TYR A 42 1.95 -17.55 -38.97
N PRO A 43 1.50 -16.74 -39.93
CA PRO A 43 0.07 -16.51 -40.19
C PRO A 43 -0.66 -17.71 -40.81
N THR A 44 0.07 -18.73 -41.26
CA THR A 44 -0.47 -19.96 -41.86
C THR A 44 -0.73 -21.06 -40.82
N TRP A 45 -0.39 -20.81 -39.55
CA TRP A 45 -0.64 -21.77 -38.48
C TRP A 45 -2.13 -21.96 -38.22
N PRO A 46 -2.52 -23.13 -37.65
CA PRO A 46 -3.90 -23.34 -37.23
C PRO A 46 -4.38 -22.23 -36.29
N GLU A 47 -5.60 -21.75 -36.48
CA GLU A 47 -6.15 -20.61 -35.73
C GLU A 47 -6.08 -20.82 -34.20
N ASN A 48 -6.33 -22.04 -33.72
CA ASN A 48 -6.23 -22.36 -32.29
C ASN A 48 -4.81 -22.18 -31.74
N SER A 49 -3.78 -22.47 -32.55
CA SER A 49 -2.39 -22.22 -32.20
C SER A 49 -2.08 -20.72 -32.19
N ILE A 50 -2.59 -19.97 -33.16
CA ILE A 50 -2.45 -18.50 -33.21
C ILE A 50 -3.07 -17.88 -31.95
N ARG A 51 -4.32 -18.24 -31.60
CA ARG A 51 -5.01 -17.77 -30.40
C ARG A 51 -4.24 -18.07 -29.11
N ALA A 52 -3.76 -19.30 -28.95
CA ALA A 52 -2.96 -19.67 -27.77
C ALA A 52 -1.70 -18.80 -27.63
N ASN A 53 -0.95 -18.60 -28.72
CA ASN A 53 0.24 -17.74 -28.70
C ASN A 53 -0.11 -16.25 -28.46
N VAL A 54 -1.21 -15.76 -29.00
CA VAL A 54 -1.65 -14.37 -28.77
C VAL A 54 -2.03 -14.14 -27.31
N TYR A 55 -2.74 -15.07 -26.65
CA TYR A 55 -2.99 -14.97 -25.20
C TYR A 55 -1.70 -14.89 -24.38
N VAL A 56 -0.69 -15.68 -24.76
CA VAL A 56 0.64 -15.67 -24.12
C VAL A 56 1.32 -14.31 -24.30
N ILE A 57 1.34 -13.78 -25.52
CA ILE A 57 1.95 -12.47 -25.83
C ILE A 57 1.26 -11.35 -25.04
N ILE A 58 -0.07 -11.34 -25.00
CA ILE A 58 -0.84 -10.36 -24.22
C ILE A 58 -0.50 -10.46 -22.74
N SER A 59 -0.57 -11.68 -22.17
CA SER A 59 -0.31 -11.93 -20.76
C SER A 59 1.11 -11.54 -20.35
N TYR A 60 2.11 -11.87 -21.17
CA TYR A 60 3.51 -11.49 -20.95
C TYR A 60 3.68 -9.97 -20.92
N ALA A 61 3.21 -9.27 -21.96
CA ALA A 61 3.37 -7.82 -22.06
C ALA A 61 2.62 -7.11 -20.94
N LEU A 62 1.41 -7.59 -20.63
CA LEU A 62 0.60 -7.05 -19.56
C LEU A 62 1.25 -7.28 -18.18
N ASN A 63 1.91 -8.41 -17.95
CA ASN A 63 2.67 -8.64 -16.72
C ASN A 63 3.80 -7.61 -16.54
N ARG A 64 4.57 -7.31 -17.61
CA ARG A 64 5.64 -6.28 -17.58
C ARG A 64 5.11 -4.92 -17.16
N ILE A 65 3.94 -4.54 -17.69
CA ILE A 65 3.27 -3.28 -17.40
C ILE A 65 2.70 -3.29 -15.97
N TYR A 66 1.93 -4.32 -15.63
CA TYR A 66 1.26 -4.45 -14.33
C TYR A 66 2.26 -4.38 -13.18
N THR A 67 3.35 -5.13 -13.27
CA THR A 67 4.44 -5.18 -12.29
C THR A 67 5.37 -3.97 -12.34
N GLU A 68 5.19 -3.08 -13.32
CA GLU A 68 6.08 -1.95 -13.62
C GLU A 68 7.54 -2.40 -13.67
N TYR A 69 7.80 -3.52 -14.34
CA TYR A 69 9.09 -4.21 -14.27
C TYR A 69 10.25 -3.28 -14.60
N TYR A 70 10.20 -2.57 -15.74
CA TYR A 70 11.25 -1.62 -16.13
C TYR A 70 11.14 -0.28 -15.39
N ARG A 71 9.94 0.25 -15.19
CA ARG A 71 9.74 1.54 -14.50
C ARG A 71 10.22 1.52 -13.05
N SER A 72 9.99 0.43 -12.34
CA SER A 72 10.46 0.22 -10.97
C SER A 72 11.99 0.13 -10.86
N GLN A 73 12.67 -0.13 -11.97
CA GLN A 73 14.13 -0.14 -12.10
C GLN A 73 14.70 1.21 -12.58
N GLY A 74 13.85 2.22 -12.78
CA GLY A 74 14.25 3.57 -13.17
C GLY A 74 14.23 3.85 -14.67
N TYR A 75 13.73 2.93 -15.49
CA TYR A 75 13.53 3.16 -16.92
C TYR A 75 12.20 3.90 -17.18
N ASP A 76 12.09 4.54 -18.33
CA ASP A 76 10.91 5.31 -18.75
C ASP A 76 10.02 4.57 -19.77
N PHE A 77 10.38 3.34 -20.13
CA PHE A 77 9.65 2.45 -21.04
C PHE A 77 9.04 1.25 -20.31
N ASP A 78 8.16 0.52 -21.00
CA ASP A 78 7.39 -0.59 -20.44
C ASP A 78 7.95 -1.97 -20.81
N ILE A 79 8.58 -2.09 -21.99
CA ILE A 79 9.12 -3.34 -22.52
C ILE A 79 10.24 -3.08 -23.54
N THR A 80 11.14 -4.05 -23.74
CA THR A 80 12.14 -4.00 -24.82
C THR A 80 11.67 -4.75 -26.06
N ASN A 81 12.32 -4.53 -27.21
CA ASN A 81 12.09 -5.31 -28.43
C ASN A 81 13.09 -6.48 -28.62
N SER A 82 13.86 -6.81 -27.59
CA SER A 82 14.96 -7.77 -27.69
C SER A 82 14.55 -9.12 -27.12
N ILE A 83 14.68 -10.19 -27.91
CA ILE A 83 14.41 -11.58 -27.47
C ILE A 83 15.32 -12.07 -26.32
N GLN A 84 16.38 -11.33 -25.99
CA GLN A 84 17.21 -11.63 -24.81
C GLN A 84 16.48 -11.28 -23.50
N TYR A 85 15.55 -10.32 -23.54
CA TYR A 85 14.89 -9.78 -22.36
C TYR A 85 13.36 -9.90 -22.43
N ASP A 86 12.79 -9.74 -23.62
CA ASP A 86 11.36 -9.74 -23.92
C ASP A 86 11.06 -10.39 -25.28
N MET A 87 10.15 -9.83 -26.08
CA MET A 87 9.67 -10.40 -27.34
C MET A 87 10.13 -9.54 -28.53
N SER A 88 10.19 -10.15 -29.72
CA SER A 88 10.60 -9.49 -30.94
C SER A 88 9.54 -8.50 -31.43
N TYR A 89 9.91 -7.22 -31.40
CA TYR A 89 9.13 -6.13 -31.98
C TYR A 89 9.96 -5.40 -33.04
N VAL A 90 9.40 -5.26 -34.25
CA VAL A 90 10.08 -4.61 -35.38
C VAL A 90 9.25 -3.41 -35.85
N PRO A 91 9.71 -2.16 -35.61
CA PRO A 91 9.00 -0.97 -36.08
C PRO A 91 8.69 -1.00 -37.58
N GLY A 92 7.47 -0.63 -37.95
CA GLY A 92 7.07 -0.46 -39.35
C GLY A 92 6.93 -1.75 -40.17
N ARG A 93 6.93 -2.92 -39.53
CA ARG A 93 6.78 -4.19 -40.24
C ARG A 93 5.36 -4.47 -40.73
N ASP A 94 5.24 -5.41 -41.66
CA ASP A 94 3.96 -5.92 -42.13
C ASP A 94 3.22 -6.73 -41.06
N ILE A 95 1.89 -6.54 -41.03
CA ILE A 95 0.96 -7.25 -40.13
C ILE A 95 0.08 -8.18 -40.95
N PHE A 96 0.02 -9.45 -40.56
CA PHE A 96 -0.74 -10.44 -41.30
C PHE A 96 -2.22 -10.48 -40.87
N GLN A 97 -3.13 -10.49 -41.85
CA GLN A 97 -4.58 -10.44 -41.61
C GLN A 97 -5.13 -11.54 -40.68
N PRO A 98 -4.72 -12.83 -40.79
CA PRO A 98 -5.19 -13.86 -39.86
C PRO A 98 -4.81 -13.57 -38.40
N ILE A 99 -3.61 -13.02 -38.18
CA ILE A 99 -3.12 -12.64 -36.85
C ILE A 99 -3.86 -11.40 -36.36
N SER A 100 -4.00 -10.37 -37.21
CA SER A 100 -4.72 -9.14 -36.83
C SER A 100 -6.13 -9.46 -36.35
N ARG A 101 -6.88 -10.30 -37.07
CA ARG A 101 -8.24 -10.69 -36.69
C ARG A 101 -8.28 -11.33 -35.30
N VAL A 102 -7.38 -12.28 -35.03
CA VAL A 102 -7.31 -12.91 -33.72
C VAL A 102 -7.01 -11.89 -32.64
N VAL A 103 -6.02 -11.01 -32.84
CA VAL A 103 -5.68 -9.97 -31.85
C VAL A 103 -6.87 -9.05 -31.61
N ASP A 104 -7.54 -8.58 -32.67
CA ASP A 104 -8.70 -7.69 -32.56
C ASP A 104 -9.85 -8.32 -31.74
N GLU A 105 -9.97 -9.64 -31.73
CA GLU A 105 -10.99 -10.35 -30.95
C GLU A 105 -10.62 -10.58 -29.48
N ILE A 106 -9.33 -10.74 -29.14
CA ILE A 106 -8.92 -11.18 -27.79
C ILE A 106 -7.92 -10.26 -27.09
N PHE A 107 -7.58 -9.09 -27.67
CA PHE A 107 -6.58 -8.19 -27.09
C PHE A 107 -6.89 -7.78 -25.65
N ASN A 108 -8.16 -7.84 -25.25
CA ASN A 108 -8.63 -7.51 -23.92
C ASN A 108 -8.72 -8.71 -22.96
N SER A 109 -8.01 -9.79 -23.28
CA SER A 109 -7.99 -11.02 -22.48
C SER A 109 -6.57 -11.45 -22.14
N TYR A 110 -6.36 -11.97 -20.94
CA TYR A 110 -5.04 -12.43 -20.46
C TYR A 110 -5.16 -13.70 -19.61
N ILE A 111 -4.02 -14.34 -19.35
CA ILE A 111 -3.95 -15.56 -18.55
C ILE A 111 -3.68 -15.15 -17.10
N SER A 112 -4.38 -15.73 -16.13
CA SER A 112 -4.01 -15.64 -14.71
C SER A 112 -4.10 -17.01 -14.06
N ARG A 113 -3.43 -17.18 -12.91
CA ARG A 113 -3.60 -18.40 -12.09
C ARG A 113 -4.83 -18.26 -11.21
N GLN A 114 -5.52 -19.36 -10.95
CA GLN A 114 -6.71 -19.37 -10.11
C GLN A 114 -6.40 -18.80 -8.71
N GLY A 115 -7.23 -17.84 -8.27
CA GLY A 115 -7.07 -17.15 -6.99
C GLY A 115 -6.07 -15.99 -7.00
N ASN A 116 -5.34 -15.81 -8.09
CA ASN A 116 -4.45 -14.68 -8.31
C ASN A 116 -5.11 -13.64 -9.22
N ILE A 117 -4.66 -12.40 -9.11
CA ILE A 117 -5.15 -11.31 -9.95
C ILE A 117 -4.14 -10.88 -10.99
N GLU A 118 -2.83 -11.11 -10.80
CA GLU A 118 -1.84 -10.62 -11.74
C GLU A 118 -1.91 -11.39 -13.07
N PRO A 119 -1.57 -10.75 -14.21
CA PRO A 119 -1.37 -11.47 -15.45
C PRO A 119 -0.19 -12.43 -15.30
N LEU A 120 -0.34 -13.66 -15.77
CA LEU A 120 0.73 -14.65 -15.78
C LEU A 120 1.88 -14.14 -16.64
N PHE A 121 3.10 -14.19 -16.12
CA PHE A 121 4.31 -14.04 -16.92
C PHE A 121 4.50 -15.29 -17.79
N ALA A 122 3.69 -15.36 -18.85
CA ALA A 122 3.56 -16.52 -19.72
C ALA A 122 4.79 -16.63 -20.64
N VAL A 123 5.81 -17.33 -20.17
CA VAL A 123 7.04 -17.60 -20.94
C VAL A 123 6.71 -18.54 -22.09
N PHE A 124 7.29 -18.29 -23.26
CA PHE A 124 7.18 -19.16 -24.43
C PHE A 124 8.47 -19.13 -25.24
N CYS A 125 8.65 -20.15 -26.06
CA CYS A 125 9.83 -20.34 -26.88
C CYS A 125 9.45 -21.10 -28.14
N ASP A 126 10.30 -21.03 -29.17
CA ASP A 126 10.12 -21.77 -30.42
C ASP A 126 9.83 -23.27 -30.17
N GLY A 127 10.58 -23.91 -29.27
CA GLY A 127 10.36 -25.30 -28.88
C GLY A 127 10.83 -26.34 -29.91
N LYS A 128 11.51 -25.92 -30.99
CA LYS A 128 12.36 -26.81 -31.80
C LYS A 128 13.82 -26.64 -31.41
N GLU A 129 14.33 -25.41 -31.47
CA GLU A 129 15.75 -25.13 -31.17
C GLU A 129 15.98 -24.80 -29.69
N VAL A 130 14.99 -24.16 -29.04
CA VAL A 130 15.05 -23.72 -27.65
C VAL A 130 13.88 -24.31 -26.88
N GLN A 131 14.15 -24.98 -25.77
CA GLN A 131 13.14 -25.50 -24.84
C GLN A 131 13.01 -24.58 -23.63
N CYS A 132 11.79 -24.42 -23.13
CA CYS A 132 11.46 -23.59 -21.97
C CYS A 132 10.35 -24.26 -21.17
N ASN A 133 10.16 -23.83 -19.91
CA ASN A 133 9.11 -24.36 -19.03
C ASN A 133 7.69 -23.86 -19.37
N GLY A 134 7.53 -23.12 -20.47
CA GLY A 134 6.25 -22.58 -20.89
C GLY A 134 5.86 -23.06 -22.28
N LEU A 135 5.06 -22.27 -23.01
CA LEU A 135 4.49 -22.72 -24.27
C LEU A 135 5.57 -22.92 -25.35
N SER A 136 5.56 -24.11 -25.97
CA SER A 136 6.28 -24.34 -27.23
C SER A 136 5.45 -23.85 -28.40
N GLN A 137 5.96 -22.89 -29.17
CA GLN A 137 5.27 -22.31 -30.33
C GLN A 137 4.97 -23.38 -31.39
N TRP A 138 5.91 -24.27 -31.71
CA TRP A 138 5.64 -25.39 -32.63
C TRP A 138 4.86 -26.55 -32.00
N GLY A 139 5.00 -26.73 -30.70
CA GLY A 139 4.20 -27.70 -29.94
C GLY A 139 2.72 -27.32 -29.93
N SER A 140 2.38 -26.03 -29.84
CA SER A 140 0.99 -25.56 -29.94
C SER A 140 0.38 -25.84 -31.32
N VAL A 141 1.18 -25.78 -32.40
CA VAL A 141 0.73 -26.18 -33.75
C VAL A 141 0.37 -27.67 -33.78
N THR A 142 1.21 -28.50 -33.16
CA THR A 142 1.00 -29.95 -33.09
C THR A 142 -0.31 -30.27 -32.35
N LEU A 143 -0.53 -29.65 -31.18
CA LEU A 143 -1.75 -29.83 -30.39
C LEU A 143 -2.99 -29.31 -31.11
N ALA A 144 -2.89 -28.14 -31.76
CA ALA A 144 -4.00 -27.59 -32.55
C ALA A 144 -4.41 -28.53 -33.70
N ASN A 145 -3.44 -29.14 -34.39
CA ASN A 145 -3.71 -30.14 -35.45
C ASN A 145 -4.32 -31.43 -34.89
N GLN A 146 -4.14 -31.73 -33.60
CA GLN A 146 -4.82 -32.83 -32.89
C GLN A 146 -6.23 -32.44 -32.42
N GLY A 147 -6.70 -31.23 -32.74
CA GLY A 147 -8.05 -30.77 -32.39
C GLY A 147 -8.14 -30.05 -31.03
N TYR A 148 -7.01 -29.72 -30.40
CA TYR A 148 -7.04 -28.95 -29.15
C TYR A 148 -7.51 -27.52 -29.42
N ILE A 149 -8.41 -27.04 -28.56
CA ILE A 149 -8.82 -25.63 -28.51
C ILE A 149 -7.78 -24.79 -27.76
N PRO A 150 -7.76 -23.45 -27.88
CA PRO A 150 -6.74 -22.60 -27.27
C PRO A 150 -6.56 -22.83 -25.78
N TYR A 151 -7.66 -22.92 -25.01
CA TYR A 151 -7.59 -23.15 -23.56
C TYR A 151 -6.87 -24.47 -23.22
N ASN A 152 -7.22 -25.58 -23.89
CA ASN A 152 -6.56 -26.87 -23.67
C ASN A 152 -5.08 -26.86 -24.06
N ILE A 153 -4.67 -26.05 -25.04
CA ILE A 153 -3.26 -25.86 -25.38
C ILE A 153 -2.56 -25.11 -24.24
N LEU A 154 -3.18 -24.06 -23.70
CA LEU A 154 -2.59 -23.29 -22.60
C LEU A 154 -2.47 -24.12 -21.33
N THR A 155 -3.50 -24.87 -20.94
CA THR A 155 -3.45 -25.72 -19.73
C THR A 155 -2.44 -26.85 -19.86
N TYR A 156 -2.23 -27.37 -21.08
CA TYR A 156 -1.17 -28.36 -21.34
C TYR A 156 0.23 -27.83 -20.98
N TYR A 157 0.51 -26.54 -21.20
CA TYR A 157 1.83 -25.95 -20.91
C TYR A 157 1.95 -25.28 -19.55
N TYR A 158 0.87 -24.70 -19.02
CA TYR A 158 0.91 -23.87 -17.82
C TYR A 158 0.26 -24.49 -16.57
N GLY A 159 -0.37 -25.66 -16.74
CA GLY A 159 -1.14 -26.35 -15.71
C GLY A 159 -2.65 -26.07 -15.83
N ASP A 160 -3.45 -26.89 -15.13
CA ASP A 160 -4.90 -26.75 -15.09
C ASP A 160 -5.39 -25.67 -14.11
N ASP A 161 -4.46 -25.00 -13.41
CA ASP A 161 -4.71 -23.95 -12.42
C ASP A 161 -4.69 -22.54 -13.05
N ILE A 162 -5.03 -22.42 -14.33
CA ILE A 162 -5.12 -21.14 -15.05
C ILE A 162 -6.54 -20.84 -15.51
N ASP A 163 -6.84 -19.55 -15.54
CA ASP A 163 -8.05 -18.99 -16.14
C ASP A 163 -7.66 -18.00 -17.24
N ILE A 164 -8.54 -17.85 -18.23
CA ILE A 164 -8.50 -16.74 -19.17
C ILE A 164 -9.45 -15.68 -18.64
N ILE A 165 -8.88 -14.55 -18.20
CA ILE A 165 -9.66 -13.37 -17.84
C ILE A 165 -10.00 -12.66 -19.14
N SER A 166 -11.29 -12.47 -19.40
CA SER A 166 -11.81 -11.78 -20.57
C SER A 166 -12.50 -10.48 -20.19
N ASP A 167 -12.66 -9.59 -21.18
CA ASP A 167 -13.32 -8.29 -21.01
C ASP A 167 -12.66 -7.40 -19.95
N ALA A 168 -11.34 -7.48 -19.85
CA ALA A 168 -10.57 -6.58 -19.00
C ALA A 168 -10.75 -5.13 -19.49
N PRO A 169 -10.96 -4.17 -18.57
CA PRO A 169 -11.19 -2.78 -18.94
C PRO A 169 -9.96 -2.21 -19.65
N VAL A 170 -10.18 -1.32 -20.62
CA VAL A 170 -9.10 -0.57 -21.28
C VAL A 170 -8.93 0.76 -20.57
N GLN A 171 -7.72 1.09 -20.12
CA GLN A 171 -7.45 2.32 -19.37
C GLN A 171 -6.08 2.92 -19.75
N ALA A 172 -5.86 4.18 -19.39
CA ALA A 172 -4.55 4.82 -19.52
C ALA A 172 -3.52 4.12 -18.62
N ASN A 173 -2.28 3.95 -19.13
CA ASN A 173 -1.18 3.37 -18.37
C ASN A 173 -0.51 4.43 -17.48
N ASP A 174 -1.22 4.89 -16.45
CA ASP A 174 -0.70 5.90 -15.53
C ASP A 174 0.31 5.28 -14.55
N PRO A 175 1.42 5.98 -14.23
CA PRO A 175 2.41 5.49 -13.28
C PRO A 175 1.82 5.22 -11.89
N SER A 176 2.27 4.17 -11.21
CA SER A 176 1.71 3.85 -9.89
C SER A 176 2.16 4.77 -8.76
N TYR A 177 3.18 5.60 -8.97
CA TYR A 177 3.55 6.59 -7.95
C TYR A 177 2.48 7.71 -7.94
N PRO A 178 1.86 8.04 -6.79
CA PRO A 178 0.74 8.98 -6.71
C PRO A 178 1.11 10.45 -7.03
N GLY A 179 2.33 10.73 -7.49
CA GLY A 179 2.81 12.06 -7.81
C GLY A 179 3.30 12.86 -6.60
N ILE A 180 2.81 12.53 -5.40
CA ILE A 180 3.19 13.18 -4.13
C ILE A 180 3.95 12.24 -3.19
N PRO A 181 5.01 12.71 -2.49
CA PRO A 181 5.72 11.89 -1.52
C PRO A 181 4.84 11.56 -0.31
N ILE A 182 4.82 10.28 0.08
CA ILE A 182 4.04 9.82 1.23
C ILE A 182 4.91 9.91 2.49
N ASN A 183 4.43 10.58 3.53
CA ASN A 183 5.20 10.86 4.74
C ASN A 183 4.31 10.85 5.99
N LEU A 184 4.97 11.04 7.15
CA LEU A 184 4.35 11.01 8.46
C LEU A 184 3.08 11.88 8.50
N GLY A 185 1.95 11.22 8.74
CA GLY A 185 0.64 11.84 8.90
C GLY A 185 -0.33 11.71 7.76
N MET A 186 0.16 11.33 6.59
CA MET A 186 -0.72 11.03 5.47
C MET A 186 -1.52 9.76 5.74
N SER A 187 -2.69 9.65 5.13
CA SER A 187 -3.50 8.43 5.19
C SER A 187 -4.02 8.03 3.81
N GLY A 188 -4.60 6.83 3.72
CA GLY A 188 -5.32 6.38 2.54
C GLY A 188 -4.79 5.07 1.96
N GLY A 189 -5.34 4.69 0.80
CA GLY A 189 -5.05 3.41 0.14
C GLY A 189 -3.55 3.22 -0.14
N ASN A 190 -2.86 4.27 -0.61
CA ASN A 190 -1.43 4.21 -0.91
C ASN A 190 -0.57 3.95 0.33
N VAL A 191 -0.96 4.46 1.50
CA VAL A 191 -0.28 4.15 2.76
C VAL A 191 -0.50 2.69 3.14
N SER A 192 -1.74 2.20 3.07
CA SER A 192 -2.05 0.81 3.40
C SER A 192 -1.33 -0.17 2.47
N LEU A 193 -1.16 0.23 1.20
CA LEU A 193 -0.43 -0.51 0.18
C LEU A 193 1.06 -0.64 0.53
N ILE A 194 1.73 0.47 0.87
CA ILE A 194 3.15 0.42 1.26
C ILE A 194 3.34 -0.33 2.58
N GLN A 195 2.41 -0.23 3.53
CA GLN A 195 2.47 -0.96 4.79
C GLN A 195 2.39 -2.48 4.54
N THR A 196 1.43 -2.90 3.70
CA THR A 196 1.26 -4.30 3.28
C THR A 196 2.52 -4.83 2.61
N ARG A 197 3.07 -4.07 1.65
CA ARG A 197 4.29 -4.46 0.93
C ARG A 197 5.51 -4.53 1.85
N LEU A 198 5.73 -3.53 2.69
CA LEU A 198 6.83 -3.52 3.65
C LEU A 198 6.73 -4.70 4.64
N ASN A 199 5.52 -5.06 5.07
CA ASN A 199 5.30 -6.25 5.90
C ASN A 199 5.60 -7.56 5.17
N ARG A 200 5.26 -7.68 3.88
CA ARG A 200 5.65 -8.86 3.10
C ARG A 200 7.16 -8.93 2.91
N ILE A 201 7.79 -7.78 2.63
CA ILE A 201 9.25 -7.66 2.48
C ILE A 201 9.96 -8.02 3.79
N SER A 202 9.44 -7.58 4.94
CA SER A 202 10.06 -7.85 6.26
C SER A 202 10.09 -9.33 6.63
N ALA A 203 9.24 -10.17 6.01
CA ALA A 203 9.33 -11.62 6.17
C ALA A 203 10.66 -12.19 5.62
N ASN A 204 11.23 -11.58 4.58
CA ASN A 204 12.54 -11.92 4.01
C ASN A 204 13.66 -11.02 4.53
N TYR A 205 13.34 -9.84 5.05
CA TYR A 205 14.26 -8.85 5.61
C TYR A 205 13.86 -8.45 7.05
N PRO A 206 14.12 -9.30 8.06
CA PRO A 206 13.57 -9.13 9.42
C PRO A 206 14.06 -7.89 10.18
N ALA A 207 15.08 -7.20 9.67
CA ALA A 207 15.52 -5.92 10.22
C ALA A 207 14.45 -4.83 10.06
N ILE A 208 13.65 -4.88 8.99
CA ILE A 208 12.51 -3.98 8.80
C ILE A 208 11.46 -4.30 9.87
N PRO A 209 11.14 -3.36 10.78
CA PRO A 209 10.11 -3.58 11.78
C PRO A 209 8.76 -3.89 11.14
N LYS A 210 8.02 -4.85 11.71
CA LYS A 210 6.64 -5.12 11.28
C LYS A 210 5.74 -3.94 11.64
N ILE A 211 4.90 -3.55 10.70
CA ILE A 211 3.89 -2.51 10.86
C ILE A 211 2.60 -3.19 11.29
N TYR A 212 2.08 -2.84 12.47
CA TYR A 212 0.79 -3.31 12.95
C TYR A 212 0.10 -2.20 13.75
N PRO A 213 -1.20 -1.93 13.48
CA PRO A 213 -2.00 -2.49 12.39
C PRO A 213 -1.54 -2.01 10.99
N VAL A 214 -1.99 -2.70 9.93
CA VAL A 214 -1.98 -2.15 8.57
C VAL A 214 -3.26 -1.34 8.44
N ASP A 215 -3.13 -0.05 8.66
CA ASP A 215 -4.21 0.87 8.93
C ASP A 215 -4.35 1.99 7.92
N GLY A 216 -3.50 2.04 6.91
CA GLY A 216 -3.51 3.14 5.96
C GLY A 216 -3.19 4.49 6.59
N ILE A 217 -2.63 4.54 7.80
CA ILE A 217 -2.17 5.77 8.46
C ILE A 217 -0.64 5.73 8.52
N PHE A 218 0.00 6.75 7.95
CA PHE A 218 1.45 6.82 7.91
C PHE A 218 1.94 7.36 9.24
N GLY A 219 1.90 6.51 10.28
CA GLY A 219 2.47 6.79 11.59
C GLY A 219 3.96 6.45 11.66
N VAL A 220 4.53 6.59 12.87
CA VAL A 220 5.96 6.36 13.12
C VAL A 220 6.37 4.89 12.94
N SER A 221 5.47 3.93 13.14
CA SER A 221 5.73 2.53 12.80
C SER A 221 6.05 2.37 11.31
N THR A 222 5.23 2.99 10.45
CA THR A 222 5.43 3.05 9.00
C THR A 222 6.71 3.81 8.67
N GLU A 223 6.92 4.99 9.26
CA GLU A 223 8.13 5.81 9.04
C GLU A 223 9.42 5.04 9.40
N ASN A 224 9.44 4.34 10.54
CA ASN A 224 10.58 3.54 10.96
C ASN A 224 10.84 2.36 10.02
N ALA A 225 9.79 1.67 9.57
CA ALA A 225 9.91 0.63 8.56
C ALA A 225 10.44 1.18 7.23
N VAL A 226 10.01 2.38 6.82
CA VAL A 226 10.52 3.07 5.63
C VAL A 226 11.98 3.49 5.81
N LYS A 227 12.37 4.06 6.97
CA LYS A 227 13.78 4.40 7.27
C LYS A 227 14.67 3.16 7.22
N GLU A 228 14.24 2.07 7.81
CA GLU A 228 15.03 0.83 7.80
C GLU A 228 15.10 0.21 6.41
N PHE A 229 14.00 0.26 5.64
CA PHE A 229 14.00 -0.08 4.23
C PHE A 229 15.04 0.79 3.47
N GLN A 230 14.94 2.11 3.56
CA GLN A 230 15.86 3.04 2.90
C GLN A 230 17.32 2.74 3.25
N ARG A 231 17.61 2.44 4.52
CA ARG A 231 18.94 2.04 4.99
C ARG A 231 19.45 0.77 4.30
N ILE A 232 18.62 -0.28 4.21
CA ILE A 232 18.99 -1.56 3.58
C ILE A 232 19.31 -1.38 2.08
N TRP A 233 18.57 -0.50 1.39
CA TRP A 233 18.73 -0.28 -0.05
C TRP A 233 19.53 0.98 -0.43
N ASN A 234 20.29 1.56 0.52
CA ASN A 234 21.14 2.74 0.31
C ASN A 234 20.40 3.95 -0.29
N LEU A 235 19.15 4.16 0.11
CA LEU A 235 18.37 5.35 -0.19
C LEU A 235 18.56 6.41 0.93
N PRO A 236 18.26 7.69 0.68
CA PRO A 236 18.22 8.69 1.75
C PRO A 236 17.28 8.27 2.88
N GLN A 237 17.81 8.12 4.11
CA GLN A 237 17.06 7.62 5.28
C GLN A 237 16.21 8.72 5.93
N ASN A 238 15.30 9.31 5.17
CA ASN A 238 14.44 10.42 5.63
C ASN A 238 13.05 9.96 6.10
N GLY A 239 12.69 8.69 5.95
CA GLY A 239 11.37 8.16 6.33
C GLY A 239 10.23 8.57 5.39
N VAL A 240 10.54 9.24 4.28
CA VAL A 240 9.58 9.70 3.27
C VAL A 240 9.59 8.72 2.09
N VAL A 241 8.42 8.22 1.71
CA VAL A 241 8.25 7.43 0.50
C VAL A 241 8.07 8.37 -0.68
N ASP A 242 9.20 8.87 -1.18
CA ASP A 242 9.30 9.59 -2.44
C ASP A 242 9.23 8.64 -3.66
N LYS A 243 9.31 9.19 -4.88
CA LYS A 243 9.26 8.41 -6.12
C LYS A 243 10.29 7.27 -6.15
N ALA A 244 11.52 7.54 -5.70
CA ALA A 244 12.59 6.55 -5.69
C ALA A 244 12.31 5.43 -4.68
N THR A 245 11.89 5.78 -3.48
CA THR A 245 11.54 4.83 -2.42
C THR A 245 10.33 3.99 -2.82
N TRP A 246 9.29 4.60 -3.39
CA TRP A 246 8.08 3.93 -3.89
C TRP A 246 8.41 2.82 -4.89
N TYR A 247 9.14 3.17 -5.95
CA TYR A 247 9.51 2.20 -6.98
C TYR A 247 10.49 1.15 -6.47
N LYS A 248 11.36 1.50 -5.52
CA LYS A 248 12.23 0.50 -4.88
C LYS A 248 11.43 -0.50 -4.06
N ILE A 249 10.42 -0.07 -3.30
CA ILE A 249 9.51 -0.96 -2.57
C ILE A 249 8.79 -1.89 -3.55
N ILE A 250 8.26 -1.35 -4.65
CA ILE A 250 7.61 -2.14 -5.70
C ILE A 250 8.56 -3.20 -6.25
N TYR A 251 9.74 -2.80 -6.69
CA TYR A 251 10.73 -3.70 -7.28
C TYR A 251 11.11 -4.86 -6.34
N ILE A 252 11.35 -4.56 -5.05
CA ILE A 252 11.70 -5.59 -4.08
C ILE A 252 10.51 -6.50 -3.78
N TYR A 253 9.30 -5.93 -3.65
CA TYR A 253 8.08 -6.71 -3.46
C TYR A 253 7.82 -7.68 -4.62
N THR A 254 7.86 -7.20 -5.87
CA THR A 254 7.66 -8.03 -7.07
C THR A 254 8.72 -9.11 -7.20
N SER A 255 9.97 -8.80 -6.85
CA SER A 255 11.09 -9.75 -6.88
C SER A 255 10.93 -10.86 -5.84
N ILE A 256 10.53 -10.52 -4.59
CA ILE A 256 10.30 -11.53 -3.54
C ILE A 256 9.15 -12.47 -3.92
N LYS A 257 8.04 -11.90 -4.43
CA LYS A 257 6.89 -12.69 -4.86
C LYS A 257 7.07 -13.34 -6.23
N ARG A 258 8.16 -13.03 -6.93
CA ARG A 258 8.48 -13.52 -8.29
C ARG A 258 7.35 -13.26 -9.29
N LEU A 259 6.70 -12.10 -9.19
CA LEU A 259 5.52 -11.80 -10.00
C LEU A 259 5.83 -11.69 -11.51
N SER A 260 7.09 -11.46 -11.88
CA SER A 260 7.57 -11.46 -13.26
C SER A 260 8.27 -12.76 -13.65
N GLU A 261 7.92 -13.88 -13.00
CA GLU A 261 8.41 -15.22 -13.30
C GLU A 261 7.24 -16.19 -13.47
N LEU A 262 7.46 -17.30 -14.19
CA LEU A 262 6.41 -18.28 -14.48
C LEU A 262 5.85 -18.98 -13.22
N ASN A 263 6.68 -19.11 -12.19
CA ASN A 263 6.38 -19.73 -10.89
C ASN A 263 6.15 -18.68 -9.78
N SER A 264 5.46 -17.59 -10.13
CA SER A 264 4.96 -16.56 -9.20
C SER A 264 4.37 -17.15 -7.92
N GLU A 265 4.63 -16.50 -6.78
CA GLU A 265 3.94 -16.79 -5.50
C GLU A 265 2.44 -16.43 -5.58
N GLY A 266 2.04 -15.57 -6.52
CA GLY A 266 0.67 -15.12 -6.68
C GLY A 266 0.38 -13.81 -5.95
N LEU A 267 -0.48 -12.97 -6.52
CA LEU A 267 -1.06 -11.80 -5.86
C LEU A 267 -2.54 -12.05 -5.63
N ALA A 268 -2.97 -12.14 -4.38
CA ALA A 268 -4.39 -12.26 -4.07
C ALA A 268 -5.06 -10.87 -4.11
N LEU A 269 -6.38 -10.82 -4.35
CA LEU A 269 -7.13 -9.56 -4.27
C LEU A 269 -6.96 -8.89 -2.90
N SER A 270 -6.86 -9.66 -1.81
CA SER A 270 -6.62 -9.14 -0.46
C SER A 270 -5.25 -8.48 -0.27
N ASP A 271 -4.28 -8.75 -1.14
CA ASP A 271 -2.94 -8.13 -1.08
C ASP A 271 -2.94 -6.71 -1.66
N ILE A 272 -3.94 -6.37 -2.48
CA ILE A 272 -4.10 -5.05 -3.12
C ILE A 272 -5.36 -4.31 -2.67
N SER A 273 -6.37 -5.03 -2.20
CA SER A 273 -7.60 -4.47 -1.67
C SER A 273 -7.24 -3.88 -0.31
N SER A 274 -7.03 -2.56 -0.33
CA SER A 274 -6.86 -1.74 0.87
C SER A 274 -8.00 -2.08 1.83
N LYS A 275 -7.70 -2.81 2.91
CA LYS A 275 -8.63 -2.98 4.05
C LYS A 275 -8.87 -1.68 4.81
N PHE A 276 -8.30 -0.56 4.34
CA PHE A 276 -8.70 0.75 4.79
C PHE A 276 -10.19 0.90 4.46
N PRO A 277 -11.07 1.15 5.44
CA PRO A 277 -12.38 1.66 5.08
C PRO A 277 -12.10 2.95 4.31
N GLU A 278 -12.37 2.92 3.00
CA GLU A 278 -12.10 4.00 2.05
C GLU A 278 -12.66 5.35 2.56
N VAL A 279 -13.57 5.28 3.54
CA VAL A 279 -14.08 6.37 4.36
C VAL A 279 -14.47 5.92 5.78
N LEU A 280 -14.38 6.77 6.80
CA LEU A 280 -15.13 6.58 8.06
C LEU A 280 -16.48 7.28 8.02
N ARG A 281 -17.54 6.62 8.49
CA ARG A 281 -18.91 7.14 8.48
C ARG A 281 -19.75 6.59 9.61
N VAL A 282 -20.96 7.13 9.75
CA VAL A 282 -21.93 6.66 10.75
C VAL A 282 -22.13 5.15 10.66
N GLY A 283 -22.03 4.50 11.81
CA GLY A 283 -22.14 3.05 11.96
C GLY A 283 -20.80 2.32 12.04
N ASP A 284 -19.69 2.96 11.69
CA ASP A 284 -18.36 2.36 11.86
C ASP A 284 -18.00 2.27 13.35
N SER A 285 -17.39 1.16 13.74
CA SER A 285 -16.92 0.92 15.11
C SER A 285 -15.59 0.19 15.08
N ASN A 286 -14.51 0.89 15.43
CA ASN A 286 -13.15 0.37 15.48
C ASN A 286 -12.17 1.36 16.14
N ASP A 287 -10.93 0.93 16.33
CA ASP A 287 -9.86 1.76 16.90
C ASP A 287 -9.50 2.98 16.02
N TYR A 288 -9.75 2.95 14.71
CA TYR A 288 -9.53 4.11 13.83
C TYR A 288 -10.50 5.24 14.10
N VAL A 289 -11.78 4.92 14.33
CA VAL A 289 -12.76 5.89 14.79
C VAL A 289 -12.33 6.50 16.12
N ARG A 290 -11.69 5.71 17.00
CA ARG A 290 -11.18 6.22 18.29
C ARG A 290 -10.02 7.20 18.09
N VAL A 291 -9.05 6.86 17.25
CA VAL A 291 -7.93 7.75 16.88
C VAL A 291 -8.44 9.04 16.24
N PHE A 292 -9.41 8.90 15.33
CA PHE A 292 -10.07 10.03 14.68
C PHE A 292 -10.74 10.97 15.69
N GLN A 293 -11.56 10.40 16.57
CA GLN A 293 -12.28 11.16 17.60
C GLN A 293 -11.31 11.87 18.54
N TYR A 294 -10.17 11.26 18.85
CA TYR A 294 -9.11 11.94 19.62
C TYR A 294 -8.61 13.20 18.91
N TYR A 295 -8.21 13.10 17.64
CA TYR A 295 -7.74 14.26 16.89
C TYR A 295 -8.82 15.34 16.76
N LEU A 296 -10.05 14.93 16.43
CA LEU A 296 -11.18 15.84 16.29
C LEU A 296 -11.56 16.51 17.61
N ALA A 297 -11.48 15.80 18.74
CA ALA A 297 -11.72 16.36 20.07
C ALA A 297 -10.68 17.42 20.43
N VAL A 298 -9.39 17.15 20.16
CA VAL A 298 -8.33 18.16 20.37
C VAL A 298 -8.55 19.36 19.47
N ILE A 299 -8.86 19.16 18.19
CA ILE A 299 -9.19 20.26 17.27
C ILE A 299 -10.38 21.07 17.79
N GLY A 300 -11.45 20.41 18.25
CA GLY A 300 -12.62 21.07 18.85
C GLY A 300 -12.31 21.90 20.09
N ALA A 301 -11.26 21.57 20.83
CA ALA A 301 -10.80 22.38 21.97
C ALA A 301 -10.14 23.71 21.54
N TYR A 302 -9.55 23.78 20.34
CA TYR A 302 -8.88 24.98 19.81
C TYR A 302 -9.74 25.74 18.78
N TYR A 303 -10.65 25.05 18.10
CA TYR A 303 -11.55 25.61 17.11
C TYR A 303 -13.00 25.50 17.59
N GLU A 304 -13.50 26.55 18.24
CA GLU A 304 -14.85 26.60 18.86
C GLU A 304 -16.00 26.21 17.91
N ARG A 305 -15.80 26.34 16.59
CA ARG A 305 -16.77 25.96 15.56
C ARG A 305 -16.88 24.45 15.35
N VAL A 306 -15.95 23.66 15.86
CA VAL A 306 -15.94 22.20 15.79
C VAL A 306 -16.51 21.68 17.12
N PRO A 307 -17.74 21.13 17.12
CA PRO A 307 -18.37 20.57 18.31
C PRO A 307 -17.50 19.50 18.99
N PRO A 308 -17.54 19.41 20.33
CA PRO A 308 -16.84 18.35 21.05
C PRO A 308 -17.37 16.97 20.67
N VAL A 309 -16.49 15.98 20.67
CA VAL A 309 -16.80 14.58 20.34
C VAL A 309 -16.28 13.65 21.43
N ASP A 310 -17.04 12.60 21.73
CA ASP A 310 -16.63 11.55 22.66
C ASP A 310 -15.76 10.51 21.96
N ILE A 311 -14.68 10.09 22.62
CA ILE A 311 -13.69 9.12 22.10
C ILE A 311 -14.15 7.69 22.41
N THR A 312 -15.24 7.28 21.76
CA THR A 312 -15.89 5.98 22.03
C THR A 312 -15.38 4.86 21.13
N GLY A 313 -14.78 5.19 19.98
CA GLY A 313 -14.52 4.26 18.89
C GLY A 313 -15.77 3.92 18.07
N ASN A 314 -16.93 4.52 18.36
CA ASN A 314 -18.17 4.38 17.58
C ASN A 314 -18.46 5.67 16.83
N PHE A 315 -18.63 5.60 15.52
CA PHE A 315 -18.94 6.75 14.69
C PHE A 315 -20.45 6.98 14.72
N GLY A 316 -20.89 7.81 15.66
CA GLY A 316 -22.29 8.21 15.82
C GLY A 316 -22.60 9.57 15.21
N THR A 317 -23.83 10.04 15.41
CA THR A 317 -24.29 11.36 14.92
C THR A 317 -23.48 12.52 15.49
N MET A 318 -23.03 12.43 16.75
CA MET A 318 -22.16 13.46 17.35
C MET A 318 -20.82 13.58 16.61
N THR A 319 -20.24 12.44 16.23
CA THR A 319 -19.01 12.42 15.44
C THR A 319 -19.27 13.01 14.06
N GLU A 320 -20.33 12.57 13.38
CA GLU A 320 -20.74 13.09 12.07
C GLU A 320 -20.96 14.61 12.07
N ASP A 321 -21.67 15.15 13.06
CA ASP A 321 -21.93 16.58 13.19
C ASP A 321 -20.63 17.36 13.41
N SER A 322 -19.71 16.82 14.20
CA SER A 322 -18.38 17.41 14.40
C SER A 322 -17.53 17.36 13.13
N VAL A 323 -17.58 16.27 12.36
CA VAL A 323 -16.93 16.15 11.05
C VAL A 323 -17.48 17.18 10.06
N LYS A 324 -18.80 17.31 9.95
CA LYS A 324 -19.44 18.32 9.06
C LYS A 324 -19.00 19.73 9.41
N ALA A 325 -18.92 20.04 10.69
CA ALA A 325 -18.48 21.34 11.17
C ALA A 325 -16.99 21.59 10.85
N PHE A 326 -16.14 20.58 11.06
CA PHE A 326 -14.73 20.61 10.68
C PHE A 326 -14.56 20.81 9.16
N GLN A 327 -15.20 19.99 8.34
CA GLN A 327 -15.14 20.09 6.88
C GLN A 327 -15.53 21.49 6.40
N LYS A 328 -16.66 22.01 6.90
CA LYS A 328 -17.12 23.36 6.59
C LYS A 328 -16.11 24.44 7.02
N LEU A 329 -15.45 24.26 8.17
CA LEU A 329 -14.47 25.21 8.69
C LEU A 329 -13.22 25.27 7.80
N PHE A 330 -12.75 24.13 7.30
CA PHE A 330 -11.54 24.01 6.48
C PHE A 330 -11.80 24.03 4.96
N GLY A 331 -13.04 24.32 4.55
CA GLY A 331 -13.39 24.50 3.14
C GLY A 331 -13.56 23.20 2.34
N LEU A 332 -13.77 22.07 3.04
CA LEU A 332 -14.14 20.79 2.45
C LEU A 332 -15.66 20.69 2.29
N GLU A 333 -16.13 19.79 1.42
CA GLU A 333 -17.56 19.48 1.32
C GLU A 333 -18.06 18.85 2.64
N PRO A 334 -19.13 19.37 3.28
CA PRO A 334 -19.58 18.94 4.60
C PRO A 334 -20.44 17.67 4.53
N THR A 335 -19.84 16.58 4.05
CA THR A 335 -20.48 15.27 3.88
C THR A 335 -20.74 14.56 5.21
N GLY A 336 -19.95 14.86 6.25
CA GLY A 336 -19.92 14.10 7.51
C GLY A 336 -19.23 12.74 7.40
N ILE A 337 -18.68 12.45 6.23
CA ILE A 337 -17.90 11.26 5.92
C ILE A 337 -16.42 11.65 5.95
N VAL A 338 -15.59 10.84 6.58
CA VAL A 338 -14.15 11.06 6.66
C VAL A 338 -13.47 10.31 5.52
N ASP A 339 -13.30 10.99 4.41
CA ASP A 339 -12.47 10.55 3.29
C ASP A 339 -10.99 10.92 3.49
N GLU A 340 -10.16 10.59 2.50
CA GLU A 340 -8.71 10.87 2.51
C GLU A 340 -8.43 12.37 2.72
N ASP A 341 -9.16 13.26 2.02
CA ASP A 341 -8.99 14.70 2.14
C ASP A 341 -9.33 15.19 3.56
N THR A 342 -10.45 14.72 4.11
CA THR A 342 -10.88 15.06 5.48
C THR A 342 -9.85 14.58 6.52
N TRP A 343 -9.33 13.36 6.37
CA TRP A 343 -8.31 12.84 7.29
C TRP A 343 -7.01 13.63 7.22
N ASN A 344 -6.53 13.90 6.00
CA ASN A 344 -5.31 14.66 5.77
C ASN A 344 -5.41 16.07 6.37
N GLU A 345 -6.57 16.73 6.25
CA GLU A 345 -6.77 18.06 6.81
C GLU A 345 -6.89 18.04 8.34
N ILE A 346 -7.56 17.05 8.94
CA ILE A 346 -7.56 16.86 10.40
C ILE A 346 -6.14 16.70 10.93
N TYR A 347 -5.34 15.86 10.27
CA TYR A 347 -3.96 15.67 10.67
C TYR A 347 -3.17 16.99 10.62
N ARG A 348 -3.33 17.78 9.55
CA ARG A 348 -2.68 19.10 9.41
C ARG A 348 -3.11 20.07 10.50
N ALA A 349 -4.41 20.17 10.77
CA ALA A 349 -4.96 21.01 11.82
C ALA A 349 -4.41 20.60 13.20
N TYR A 350 -4.39 19.31 13.50
CA TYR A 350 -3.82 18.77 14.73
C TYR A 350 -2.33 19.05 14.86
N ALA A 351 -1.55 18.81 13.80
CA ALA A 351 -0.11 19.09 13.78
C ALA A 351 0.19 20.57 14.03
N GLY A 352 -0.58 21.47 13.41
CA GLY A 352 -0.48 22.92 13.64
C GLY A 352 -0.78 23.31 15.10
N ILE A 353 -1.74 22.65 15.75
CA ILE A 353 -1.99 22.83 17.19
C ILE A 353 -0.76 22.43 17.99
N ILE A 354 -0.22 21.22 17.76
CA ILE A 354 0.97 20.72 18.49
C ILE A 354 2.16 21.66 18.36
N GLU A 355 2.41 22.20 17.16
CA GLU A 355 3.51 23.17 16.93
C GLU A 355 3.30 24.49 17.67
N SER A 356 2.05 24.90 17.90
CA SER A 356 1.72 26.15 18.59
C SER A 356 1.72 26.05 20.12
N VAL A 357 1.61 24.84 20.67
CA VAL A 357 1.59 24.61 22.13
C VAL A 357 3.03 24.59 22.66
N PRO A 358 3.35 25.36 23.72
CA PRO A 358 4.69 25.35 24.33
C PRO A 358 5.11 23.93 24.74
N ALA A 359 6.42 23.67 24.69
CA ALA A 359 6.98 22.36 25.01
C ALA A 359 6.40 21.81 26.32
N PRO A 360 5.86 20.57 26.32
CA PRO A 360 5.13 20.05 27.47
C PRO A 360 6.03 19.95 28.70
N SER A 361 5.64 20.62 29.79
CA SER A 361 6.22 20.42 31.12
C SER A 361 5.28 19.54 31.95
N PRO A 362 5.75 18.38 32.45
CA PRO A 362 4.92 17.43 33.21
C PRO A 362 4.43 17.97 34.56
N GLU A 363 4.99 19.09 35.02
CA GLU A 363 4.70 19.67 36.32
C GLU A 363 3.32 20.34 36.35
N ASN A 364 2.89 20.99 35.26
CA ASN A 364 1.71 21.87 35.27
C ASN A 364 0.57 21.48 34.33
N ASN A 365 0.81 20.68 33.27
CA ASN A 365 -0.22 20.34 32.27
C ASN A 365 -0.10 18.91 31.74
N ILE A 366 -1.21 18.41 31.15
CA ILE A 366 -1.24 17.16 30.38
C ILE A 366 -0.71 17.41 28.98
N ALA A 367 0.22 16.57 28.53
CA ALA A 367 0.81 16.68 27.21
C ALA A 367 -0.11 16.05 26.15
N LEU A 368 -0.36 16.79 25.06
CA LEU A 368 -1.03 16.25 23.89
C LEU A 368 -0.18 15.15 23.25
N TYR A 369 -0.84 14.21 22.56
CA TYR A 369 -0.15 13.14 21.87
C TYR A 369 0.78 13.73 20.79
N PRO A 370 2.08 13.39 20.76
CA PRO A 370 3.06 14.02 19.87
C PRO A 370 2.88 13.74 18.38
N ASN A 371 1.83 13.02 18.00
CA ASN A 371 1.68 12.44 16.68
C ASN A 371 2.80 11.44 16.32
N ILE A 372 3.45 10.91 17.36
CA ILE A 372 4.57 9.98 17.27
C ILE A 372 4.20 8.76 18.09
N VAL A 373 4.12 7.61 17.44
CA VAL A 373 3.93 6.33 18.12
C VAL A 373 5.20 6.02 18.92
N LEU A 374 5.11 5.98 20.25
CA LEU A 374 6.26 5.70 21.11
C LEU A 374 6.43 4.18 21.25
N SER A 375 7.60 3.68 20.89
CA SER A 375 7.92 2.25 20.88
C SER A 375 9.40 2.03 21.13
N GLU A 376 9.77 0.77 21.36
CA GLU A 376 11.12 0.37 21.73
C GLU A 376 12.18 0.90 20.74
N GLY A 377 13.24 1.52 21.28
CA GLY A 377 14.33 2.13 20.51
C GLY A 377 14.23 3.64 20.33
N ILE A 378 13.05 4.25 20.54
CA ILE A 378 12.86 5.71 20.39
C ILE A 378 13.44 6.44 21.61
N THR A 379 14.14 7.56 21.35
CA THR A 379 14.60 8.50 22.39
C THR A 379 14.06 9.89 22.11
N ASN A 380 13.22 10.44 22.99
CA ASN A 380 12.75 11.82 22.90
C ASN A 380 12.12 12.30 24.23
N GLU A 381 11.70 13.57 24.30
CA GLU A 381 11.06 14.13 25.50
C GLU A 381 9.71 13.48 25.81
N TYR A 382 8.92 13.13 24.80
CA TYR A 382 7.62 12.49 24.99
C TYR A 382 7.74 11.09 25.61
N VAL A 383 8.83 10.36 25.34
CA VAL A 383 9.15 9.13 26.06
C VAL A 383 9.41 9.41 27.54
N ARG A 384 10.09 10.51 27.87
CA ARG A 384 10.33 10.90 29.26
C ARG A 384 9.01 11.22 29.97
N ILE A 385 8.14 11.99 29.32
CA ILE A 385 6.81 12.34 29.84
C ILE A 385 5.96 11.08 30.06
N LEU A 386 5.92 10.18 29.07
CA LEU A 386 5.25 8.89 29.17
C LEU A 386 5.74 8.10 30.39
N GLN A 387 7.06 8.01 30.58
CA GLN A 387 7.66 7.30 31.70
C GLN A 387 7.29 7.93 33.05
N GLN A 388 7.21 9.26 33.13
CA GLN A 388 6.74 9.96 34.34
C GLN A 388 5.27 9.66 34.63
N TYR A 389 4.41 9.63 33.60
CA TYR A 389 2.99 9.27 33.75
C TYR A 389 2.87 7.84 34.27
N LEU A 390 3.54 6.88 33.63
CA LEU A 390 3.53 5.48 34.04
C LEU A 390 4.06 5.27 35.47
N SER A 391 5.17 5.93 35.84
CA SER A 391 5.72 5.85 37.20
C SER A 391 4.81 6.49 38.24
N TYR A 392 4.07 7.54 37.89
CA TYR A 392 3.06 8.13 38.78
C TYR A 392 1.86 7.17 38.95
N ILE A 393 1.36 6.60 37.85
CA ILE A 393 0.25 5.63 37.84
C ILE A 393 0.60 4.38 38.66
N HIS A 394 1.84 3.89 38.59
CA HIS A 394 2.35 2.76 39.36
C HIS A 394 2.08 2.90 40.88
N LYS A 395 2.15 4.12 41.42
CA LYS A 395 1.92 4.39 42.85
C LYS A 395 0.52 3.97 43.33
N THR A 396 -0.47 4.08 42.43
CA THR A 396 -1.87 3.69 42.71
C THR A 396 -2.20 2.32 42.13
N TYR A 397 -1.58 1.95 41.01
CA TYR A 397 -1.78 0.70 40.29
C TYR A 397 -0.47 -0.10 40.21
N PRO A 398 -0.05 -0.81 41.28
CA PRO A 398 1.26 -1.49 41.37
C PRO A 398 1.52 -2.56 40.30
N GLN A 399 0.47 -3.07 39.67
CA GLN A 399 0.53 -4.01 38.55
C GLN A 399 1.06 -3.39 37.26
N VAL A 400 1.02 -2.05 37.14
CA VAL A 400 1.75 -1.32 36.09
C VAL A 400 3.21 -1.27 36.50
N SER A 401 4.11 -1.91 35.77
CA SER A 401 5.54 -1.95 36.15
C SER A 401 6.13 -0.54 36.21
N ASP A 402 6.91 -0.26 37.24
CA ASP A 402 7.59 1.04 37.39
C ASP A 402 8.70 1.23 36.32
N VAL A 403 8.98 2.49 35.99
CA VAL A 403 9.94 2.88 34.96
C VAL A 403 10.58 4.23 35.27
N ASN A 404 11.90 4.33 35.06
CA ASN A 404 12.63 5.58 35.21
C ASN A 404 12.46 6.50 33.99
N PRO A 405 12.31 7.82 34.18
CA PRO A 405 12.11 8.80 33.12
C PRO A 405 13.42 9.17 32.41
N THR A 406 13.98 8.20 31.69
CA THR A 406 15.24 8.35 30.95
C THR A 406 15.09 9.12 29.63
N GLY A 407 13.88 9.13 29.06
CA GLY A 407 13.64 9.61 27.69
C GLY A 407 13.98 8.56 26.62
N TYR A 408 14.49 7.39 27.00
CA TYR A 408 14.72 6.25 26.10
C TYR A 408 13.67 5.17 26.31
N PHE A 409 13.02 4.73 25.24
CA PHE A 409 12.00 3.70 25.28
C PHE A 409 12.69 2.34 25.16
N GLY A 410 13.19 1.82 26.28
CA GLY A 410 13.82 0.51 26.36
C GLY A 410 12.85 -0.63 26.74
N PRO A 411 13.38 -1.85 26.97
CA PRO A 411 12.59 -3.02 27.38
C PRO A 411 11.74 -2.78 28.64
N MET A 412 12.24 -1.98 29.60
CA MET A 412 11.50 -1.63 30.82
C MET A 412 10.28 -0.76 30.51
N THR A 413 10.42 0.25 29.66
CA THR A 413 9.30 1.10 29.22
C THR A 413 8.27 0.26 28.48
N LYS A 414 8.71 -0.63 27.58
CA LYS A 414 7.84 -1.56 26.87
C LYS A 414 7.06 -2.47 27.82
N SER A 415 7.73 -3.05 28.81
CA SER A 415 7.07 -3.88 29.84
C SER A 415 6.06 -3.08 30.65
N SER A 416 6.37 -1.83 31.02
CA SER A 416 5.46 -0.94 31.73
C SER A 416 4.22 -0.63 30.89
N VAL A 417 4.39 -0.28 29.61
CA VAL A 417 3.28 -0.05 28.67
C VAL A 417 2.43 -1.31 28.48
N ILE A 418 3.03 -2.49 28.31
CA ILE A 418 2.27 -3.76 28.21
C ILE A 418 1.45 -4.00 29.48
N SER A 419 2.02 -3.78 30.66
CA SER A 419 1.32 -3.97 31.93
C SER A 419 0.17 -2.97 32.12
N PHE A 420 0.37 -1.71 31.70
CA PHE A 420 -0.69 -0.71 31.64
C PHE A 420 -1.81 -1.14 30.67
N GLN A 421 -1.46 -1.53 29.45
CA GLN A 421 -2.43 -1.95 28.44
C GLN A 421 -3.28 -3.12 28.93
N ASN A 422 -2.66 -4.16 29.52
CA ASN A 422 -3.39 -5.27 30.13
C ASN A 422 -4.32 -4.81 31.26
N GLN A 423 -3.85 -3.90 32.12
CA GLN A 423 -4.62 -3.42 33.26
C GLN A 423 -5.87 -2.65 32.85
N PHE A 424 -5.79 -1.86 31.77
CA PHE A 424 -6.88 -0.98 31.32
C PHE A 424 -7.61 -1.53 30.09
N GLY A 425 -7.44 -2.82 29.78
CA GLY A 425 -8.18 -3.51 28.72
C GLY A 425 -7.83 -3.05 27.30
N LEU A 426 -6.63 -2.49 27.09
CA LEU A 426 -6.08 -2.16 25.78
C LEU A 426 -5.33 -3.36 25.19
N ASN A 427 -5.11 -3.34 23.87
CA ASN A 427 -4.27 -4.34 23.21
C ASN A 427 -2.81 -4.26 23.72
N PRO A 428 -2.22 -5.34 24.28
CA PRO A 428 -0.93 -5.31 24.96
C PRO A 428 0.25 -5.38 23.97
N THR A 429 0.34 -4.40 23.07
CA THR A 429 1.36 -4.32 22.02
C THR A 429 2.73 -3.83 22.53
N GLY A 430 2.74 -3.15 23.69
CA GLY A 430 3.94 -2.45 24.20
C GLY A 430 4.29 -1.20 23.39
N VAL A 431 3.36 -0.73 22.58
CA VAL A 431 3.46 0.45 21.71
C VAL A 431 2.44 1.48 22.17
N VAL A 432 2.84 2.76 22.22
CA VAL A 432 1.97 3.86 22.63
C VAL A 432 1.55 4.67 21.40
N SER A 433 0.37 4.35 20.86
CA SER A 433 -0.34 5.15 19.85
C SER A 433 -1.18 6.26 20.52
N ALA A 434 -1.92 7.04 19.73
CA ALA A 434 -2.85 8.05 20.24
C ALA A 434 -3.82 7.48 21.30
N ILE A 435 -4.37 6.27 21.07
CA ILE A 435 -5.30 5.62 22.01
C ILE A 435 -4.62 5.30 23.34
N THR A 436 -3.43 4.69 23.29
CA THR A 436 -2.71 4.32 24.53
C THR A 436 -2.20 5.57 25.25
N TRP A 437 -1.78 6.59 24.50
CA TRP A 437 -1.36 7.87 25.07
C TRP A 437 -2.53 8.56 25.78
N ASP A 438 -3.69 8.66 25.11
CA ASP A 438 -4.90 9.26 25.65
C ASP A 438 -5.32 8.59 26.96
N GLU A 439 -5.35 7.25 26.98
CA GLU A 439 -5.69 6.50 28.20
C GLU A 439 -4.67 6.73 29.33
N ILE A 440 -3.36 6.65 29.04
CA ILE A 440 -2.32 6.91 30.04
C ILE A 440 -2.42 8.34 30.58
N ALA A 441 -2.57 9.32 29.69
CA ALA A 441 -2.67 10.73 30.04
C ALA A 441 -3.93 11.02 30.85
N SER A 442 -5.06 10.40 30.51
CA SER A 442 -6.33 10.48 31.22
C SER A 442 -6.20 9.93 32.65
N VAL A 443 -5.70 8.69 32.80
CA VAL A 443 -5.51 8.08 34.13
C VAL A 443 -4.52 8.89 34.97
N TYR A 444 -3.42 9.36 34.38
CA TYR A 444 -2.48 10.24 35.08
C TYR A 444 -3.14 11.55 35.53
N SER A 445 -3.94 12.18 34.66
CA SER A 445 -4.67 13.41 34.97
C SER A 445 -5.61 13.22 36.15
N ASP A 446 -6.43 12.16 36.12
CA ASP A 446 -7.39 11.84 37.16
C ASP A 446 -6.70 11.62 38.52
N LEU A 447 -5.57 10.91 38.52
CA LEU A 447 -4.80 10.65 39.75
C LEU A 447 -4.10 11.89 40.29
N LYS A 448 -3.60 12.78 39.42
CA LYS A 448 -2.80 13.93 39.83
C LYS A 448 -3.62 15.17 40.17
N PHE A 449 -4.64 15.47 39.37
CA PHE A 449 -5.41 16.71 39.46
C PHE A 449 -6.83 16.51 40.02
N GLY A 450 -7.32 15.27 40.09
CA GLY A 450 -8.71 15.00 40.48
C GLY A 450 -9.72 15.57 39.48
N TYR A 451 -10.96 15.81 39.92
CA TYR A 451 -12.03 16.38 39.08
C TYR A 451 -11.85 17.87 38.72
N ASP A 452 -10.83 18.57 39.24
CA ASP A 452 -10.52 19.95 38.87
C ASP A 452 -9.75 19.98 37.54
N LYS A 453 -10.47 19.73 36.45
CA LYS A 453 -10.00 20.04 35.11
C LYS A 453 -10.02 21.57 34.96
N ASN A 454 -8.85 22.18 34.75
CA ASN A 454 -8.73 23.61 34.49
C ASN A 454 -9.63 24.01 33.30
N PRO A 455 -10.17 25.24 33.20
CA PRO A 455 -11.06 25.65 32.09
C PRO A 455 -10.45 25.49 30.69
N GLU A 456 -9.11 25.45 30.59
CA GLU A 456 -8.34 25.21 29.36
C GLU A 456 -8.07 23.71 29.09
N GLN A 457 -8.54 22.82 29.98
CA GLN A 457 -8.39 21.36 29.92
C GLN A 457 -9.76 20.72 29.78
N ASN A 458 -10.22 20.48 28.56
CA ASN A 458 -11.48 19.75 28.35
C ASN A 458 -11.35 18.67 27.27
N PRO A 459 -11.07 17.41 27.65
CA PRO A 459 -11.66 16.24 27.00
C PRO A 459 -12.97 15.93 27.77
N GLY A 460 -14.08 16.17 27.07
CA GLY A 460 -15.40 16.50 27.61
C GLY A 460 -16.06 15.51 28.56
N TYR A 461 -16.70 16.01 29.62
CA TYR A 461 -18.16 15.97 29.87
C TYR A 461 -18.50 16.67 31.20
N THR A 462 -19.75 17.13 31.36
CA THR A 462 -20.26 17.84 32.56
C THR A 462 -20.97 16.86 33.51
N ILE A 463 -20.70 16.95 34.83
CA ILE A 463 -21.49 16.27 35.88
C ILE A 463 -22.64 17.19 36.31
N LYS A 464 -23.85 16.62 36.46
CA LYS A 464 -25.08 17.31 36.85
C LYS A 464 -24.97 18.15 38.12
#